data_AF-S4RCZ3-F1
#
_entry.id   AF-S4RCZ3-F1
#
_cell.length_a   1.000
_cell.length_b   1.000
_cell.length_c   1.000
_cell.angle_alpha   90.00
_cell.angle_beta   90.00
_cell.angle_gamma   90.00
#
_symmetry.space_group_name_H-M   'P 1'
#
loop_
_entity.id
_entity.type
_entity.pdbx_description
1 polymer ?
#
loop_
_entity_poly.entity_id
_entity_poly.type
_entity_poly.pdbx_seq_one_letter_code
_entity_poly.pdbx_strand_id
1 'polypeptide(L)'
;MGVKGLWTLLDSTGRPVDLESLKGKVLAADVSIWMNQAVRGVRDRHGNPIKAAHLVTLFHRVCKLLFYGIKPVFVFDGAAPLLKRRTLDVRRQRKGDAERDSSRAAERLMKVLLKKEAVGAVLGRERWRRQESPTRDGVLGS
;
A
#
# COMPACT_ATOMS: atom_id res chain seq x y z
N MET A 1 -8.50 2.47 11.82
CA MET A 1 -8.90 3.37 12.93
C MET A 1 -9.95 2.63 13.73
N GLY A 2 -10.01 2.81 15.05
CA GLY A 2 -10.91 2.07 15.94
C GLY A 2 -10.18 1.35 17.07
N VAL A 3 -10.91 0.53 17.82
CA VAL A 3 -10.40 -0.29 18.92
C VAL A 3 -9.81 -1.59 18.36
N LYS A 4 -8.58 -1.93 18.74
CA LYS A 4 -7.90 -3.14 18.25
C LYS A 4 -8.59 -4.38 18.82
N GLY A 5 -8.92 -5.35 17.96
CA GLY A 5 -9.53 -6.62 18.37
C GLY A 5 -11.04 -6.59 18.61
N LEU A 6 -11.68 -5.42 18.59
CA LEU A 6 -13.10 -5.28 18.90
C LEU A 6 -14.01 -6.10 17.97
N TRP A 7 -13.73 -6.09 16.66
CA TRP A 7 -14.54 -6.84 15.69
C TRP A 7 -14.50 -8.34 15.91
N THR A 8 -13.33 -8.90 16.25
CA THR A 8 -13.18 -10.33 16.57
C THR A 8 -14.01 -10.73 17.78
N LEU A 9 -14.14 -9.84 18.77
CA LEU A 9 -14.97 -10.09 19.96
C LEU A 9 -16.47 -10.01 19.67
N LEU A 10 -16.88 -9.16 18.72
CA LEU A 10 -18.29 -8.93 18.38
C LEU A 10 -18.80 -9.83 17.24
N ASP A 11 -17.94 -10.62 16.61
CA ASP A 11 -18.25 -11.38 15.40
C ASP A 11 -19.49 -12.27 15.57
N SER A 12 -19.62 -12.94 16.72
CA SER A 12 -20.76 -13.81 17.07
C SER A 12 -22.10 -13.08 17.23
N THR A 13 -22.08 -11.75 17.36
CA THR A 13 -23.28 -10.93 17.56
C THR A 13 -23.75 -10.22 16.28
N GLY A 14 -22.94 -10.29 15.21
CA GLY A 14 -23.26 -9.66 13.93
C GLY A 14 -24.47 -10.29 13.27
N ARG A 15 -25.37 -9.46 12.72
CA ARG A 15 -26.49 -9.92 11.90
C ARG A 15 -26.29 -9.44 10.45
N PRO A 16 -26.30 -10.35 9.46
CA PRO A 16 -26.26 -9.94 8.07
C PRO A 16 -27.55 -9.19 7.73
N VAL A 17 -27.43 -8.08 7.01
CA VAL A 17 -28.54 -7.24 6.58
C VAL A 17 -28.41 -7.02 5.09
N ASP A 18 -29.48 -7.27 4.36
CA ASP A 18 -29.55 -7.05 2.93
C ASP A 18 -29.68 -5.55 2.61
N LEU A 19 -29.05 -5.08 1.54
CA LEU A 19 -29.00 -3.63 1.25
C LEU A 19 -30.37 -3.09 0.82
N GLU A 20 -31.17 -3.94 0.17
CA GLU A 20 -32.53 -3.70 -0.29
C GLU A 20 -33.46 -3.39 0.90
N SER A 21 -33.20 -4.01 2.07
CA SER A 21 -33.95 -3.77 3.30
C SER A 21 -33.75 -2.35 3.88
N LEU A 22 -32.71 -1.64 3.42
CA LEU A 22 -32.37 -0.28 3.86
C LEU A 22 -33.00 0.80 2.96
N LYS A 23 -33.80 0.43 1.97
CA LYS A 23 -34.48 1.37 1.08
C LYS A 23 -35.30 2.40 1.87
N GLY A 24 -35.14 3.67 1.54
CA GLY A 24 -35.80 4.80 2.18
C GLY A 24 -35.23 5.20 3.54
N LYS A 25 -34.30 4.42 4.12
CA LYS A 25 -33.64 4.76 5.38
C LYS A 25 -32.64 5.89 5.19
N VAL A 26 -32.48 6.69 6.25
CA VAL A 26 -31.43 7.70 6.34
C VAL A 26 -30.23 7.08 7.05
N LEU A 27 -29.06 7.11 6.42
CA LEU A 27 -27.82 6.54 6.99
C LEU A 27 -26.74 7.61 7.10
N ALA A 28 -26.19 7.78 8.30
CA ALA A 28 -25.01 8.59 8.52
C ALA A 28 -23.76 7.85 8.02
N ALA A 29 -23.03 8.46 7.09
CA ALA A 29 -21.79 7.94 6.54
C ALA A 29 -20.61 8.79 7.02
N ASP A 30 -19.65 8.16 7.71
CA ASP A 30 -18.38 8.77 8.07
C ASP A 30 -17.47 8.92 6.84
N VAL A 31 -17.42 10.14 6.30
CA VAL A 31 -16.67 10.45 5.09
C VAL A 31 -15.17 10.58 5.37
N SER A 32 -14.78 11.00 6.58
CA SER A 32 -13.37 11.06 7.01
C SER A 32 -12.69 9.69 6.88
N ILE A 33 -13.37 8.63 7.30
CA ILE A 33 -12.89 7.25 7.15
C ILE A 33 -12.79 6.87 5.68
N TRP A 34 -13.82 7.16 4.88
CA TRP A 34 -13.85 6.80 3.46
C TRP A 34 -12.71 7.45 2.68
N MET A 35 -12.46 8.74 2.88
CA MET A 35 -11.37 9.46 2.23
C MET A 35 -10.01 8.90 2.62
N ASN A 36 -9.77 8.66 3.91
CA ASN A 36 -8.51 8.10 4.39
C ASN A 36 -8.28 6.66 3.87
N GLN A 37 -9.33 5.84 3.81
CA GLN A 37 -9.25 4.50 3.22
C GLN A 37 -8.96 4.57 1.72
N ALA A 38 -9.61 5.48 0.99
CA ALA A 38 -9.42 5.62 -0.45
C ALA A 38 -7.97 5.99 -0.80
N VAL A 39 -7.42 7.01 -0.13
CA VAL A 39 -6.03 7.44 -0.35
C VAL A 39 -5.03 6.31 -0.01
N ARG A 40 -5.30 5.54 1.05
CA ARG A 40 -4.38 4.48 1.50
C ARG A 40 -4.54 3.16 0.79
N GLY A 41 -5.72 2.84 0.29
CA GLY A 41 -6.07 1.50 -0.22
C GLY A 41 -6.15 1.40 -1.74
N VAL A 42 -6.55 2.47 -2.43
CA VAL A 42 -6.70 2.42 -3.89
C VAL A 42 -5.34 2.59 -4.56
N ARG A 43 -4.96 1.60 -5.37
CA ARG A 43 -3.71 1.56 -6.14
C ARG A 43 -4.01 1.24 -7.59
N ASP A 44 -3.16 1.72 -8.49
CA ASP A 44 -3.20 1.29 -9.88
C ASP A 44 -2.62 -0.13 -10.04
N ARG A 45 -2.64 -0.65 -11.27
CA ARG A 45 -2.07 -1.96 -11.63
C ARG A 45 -0.56 -2.09 -11.36
N HIS A 46 0.13 -0.97 -11.18
CA HIS A 46 1.57 -0.91 -10.88
C HIS A 46 1.83 -0.67 -9.39
N GLY A 47 0.79 -0.62 -8.55
CA GLY A 47 0.90 -0.38 -7.12
C GLY A 47 1.07 1.09 -6.72
N ASN A 48 0.94 2.03 -7.66
CA ASN A 48 1.07 3.46 -7.37
C ASN A 48 -0.24 4.05 -6.80
N PRO A 49 -0.16 5.09 -5.96
CA PRO A 49 -1.35 5.82 -5.51
C PRO A 49 -2.07 6.48 -6.67
N ILE A 50 -3.40 6.28 -6.75
CA ILE A 50 -4.23 6.96 -7.75
C ILE A 50 -4.52 8.40 -7.29
N LYS A 51 -4.27 9.37 -8.17
CA LYS A 51 -4.64 10.78 -7.93
C LYS A 51 -6.15 10.90 -7.74
N ALA A 52 -6.58 11.68 -6.74
CA ALA A 52 -7.99 11.86 -6.41
C ALA A 52 -8.78 10.56 -6.16
N ALA A 53 -8.11 9.48 -5.71
CA ALA A 53 -8.76 8.21 -5.37
C ALA A 53 -9.97 8.35 -4.41
N HIS A 54 -9.92 9.36 -3.54
CA HIS A 54 -11.01 9.68 -2.63
C HIS A 54 -12.28 10.13 -3.35
N LEU A 55 -12.18 10.91 -4.44
CA LEU A 55 -13.33 11.35 -5.23
C LEU A 55 -13.98 10.16 -5.93
N VAL A 56 -13.19 9.32 -6.60
CA VAL A 56 -13.68 8.13 -7.30
C VAL A 56 -14.36 7.16 -6.32
N THR A 57 -13.74 6.92 -5.17
CA THR A 57 -14.29 6.03 -4.14
C THR A 57 -15.58 6.59 -3.56
N LEU A 58 -15.62 7.88 -3.24
CA LEU A 58 -16.80 8.54 -2.71
C LEU A 58 -17.95 8.49 -3.72
N PHE A 59 -17.69 8.86 -4.97
CA PHE A 59 -18.66 8.84 -6.06
C PHE A 59 -19.33 7.46 -6.19
N HIS A 60 -18.54 6.39 -6.33
CA HIS A 60 -19.10 5.04 -6.44
C HIS A 60 -19.88 4.60 -5.21
N ARG A 61 -19.42 4.93 -3.99
CA ARG A 61 -20.15 4.60 -2.75
C ARG A 61 -21.47 5.34 -2.67
N VAL A 62 -21.51 6.62 -3.04
CA VAL A 62 -22.73 7.41 -3.06
C VAL A 62 -23.71 6.88 -4.10
N CYS A 63 -23.26 6.62 -5.33
CA CYS A 63 -24.08 6.00 -6.36
C CYS A 63 -24.67 4.67 -5.88
N LYS A 64 -23.88 3.82 -5.21
CA LYS A 64 -24.37 2.56 -4.65
C LYS A 64 -25.46 2.77 -3.60
N LEU A 65 -25.29 3.71 -2.66
CA LEU A 65 -26.32 3.99 -1.66
C LEU A 65 -27.61 4.51 -2.30
N LEU A 66 -27.50 5.44 -3.24
CA LEU A 66 -28.65 6.00 -3.96
C LEU A 66 -29.36 4.95 -4.83
N PHE A 67 -28.62 4.01 -5.43
CA PHE A 67 -29.16 2.88 -6.18
C PHE A 67 -30.12 2.04 -5.34
N TYR A 68 -29.76 1.76 -4.07
CA TYR A 68 -30.65 1.06 -3.12
C TYR A 68 -31.72 1.96 -2.49
N GLY A 69 -31.84 3.22 -2.93
CA GLY A 69 -32.80 4.18 -2.37
C GLY A 69 -32.49 4.61 -0.95
N ILE A 70 -31.24 4.48 -0.50
CA ILE A 70 -30.76 4.96 0.80
C ILE A 70 -30.51 6.47 0.71
N LYS A 71 -30.84 7.20 1.78
CA LYS A 71 -30.61 8.65 1.90
C LYS A 71 -29.35 8.88 2.76
N PRO A 72 -28.16 9.06 2.17
CA PRO A 72 -26.95 9.28 2.96
C PRO A 72 -26.91 10.67 3.60
N VAL A 73 -26.43 10.75 4.83
CA VAL A 73 -26.03 11.99 5.52
C VAL A 73 -24.52 11.92 5.75
N PHE A 74 -23.78 12.85 5.19
CA PHE A 74 -22.32 12.87 5.32
C PHE A 74 -21.91 13.50 6.64
N VAL A 75 -21.11 12.75 7.40
CA VAL A 75 -20.53 13.19 8.65
C VAL A 75 -19.02 13.33 8.45
N PHE A 76 -18.52 14.51 8.75
CA PHE A 76 -17.09 14.82 8.77
C PHE A 76 -16.63 15.00 10.21
N ASP A 77 -15.42 14.56 10.49
CA ASP A 77 -14.80 14.79 11.79
C ASP A 77 -14.51 16.29 11.96
N GLY A 78 -14.82 16.81 13.14
CA GLY A 78 -14.35 18.12 13.59
C GLY A 78 -12.94 18.07 14.19
N ALA A 79 -12.63 19.05 15.03
CA ALA A 79 -11.36 19.05 15.76
C ALA A 79 -11.24 17.82 16.67
N ALA A 80 -10.05 17.18 16.66
CA ALA A 80 -9.80 16.04 17.52
C ALA A 80 -9.79 16.48 19.01
N PRO A 81 -10.49 15.76 19.91
CA PRO A 81 -10.50 16.09 21.33
C PRO A 81 -9.11 15.94 21.96
N LEU A 82 -8.82 16.75 22.99
CA LEU A 82 -7.50 16.83 23.64
C LEU A 82 -6.97 15.46 24.08
N LEU A 83 -7.85 14.59 24.59
CA LEU A 83 -7.51 13.23 25.03
C LEU A 83 -6.89 12.37 23.91
N LYS A 84 -7.22 12.63 22.63
CA LYS A 84 -6.65 11.92 21.48
C LYS A 84 -5.30 12.46 21.04
N ARG A 85 -4.87 13.65 21.48
CA ARG A 85 -3.66 14.34 20.99
C ARG A 85 -2.40 13.50 21.15
N ARG A 86 -2.12 13.02 22.37
CA ARG A 86 -0.96 12.15 22.65
C ARG A 86 -0.94 10.89 21.78
N THR A 87 -2.10 10.27 21.56
CA THR A 87 -2.21 9.07 20.72
C THR A 87 -1.98 9.39 19.24
N LEU A 88 -2.45 10.55 18.75
CA LEU A 88 -2.20 11.00 17.39
C LEU A 88 -0.71 11.28 17.15
N ASP A 89 -0.03 11.90 18.11
CA ASP A 89 1.40 12.20 18.01
C ASP A 89 2.24 10.92 17.97
N VAL A 90 1.96 9.96 18.85
CA VAL A 90 2.62 8.63 18.82
C VAL A 90 2.38 7.92 17.50
N ARG A 91 1.17 8.00 16.93
CA ARG A 91 0.87 7.41 15.62
C ARG A 91 1.63 8.11 14.48
N ARG A 92 1.78 9.44 14.54
CA ARG A 92 2.57 10.20 13.57
C ARG A 92 4.05 9.82 13.64
N GLN A 93 4.61 9.74 14.83
CA GLN A 93 5.99 9.34 15.05
C GLN A 93 6.27 7.94 14.48
N ARG A 94 5.44 6.94 14.84
CA ARG A 94 5.56 5.57 14.31
C ARG A 94 5.49 5.50 12.78
N LYS A 95 4.66 6.34 12.15
CA LYS A 95 4.59 6.43 10.68
C LYS A 95 5.91 6.93 10.11
N GLY A 96 6.48 7.98 10.69
CA GLY A 96 7.78 8.52 10.28
C GLY A 96 8.93 7.53 10.47
N ASP A 97 8.94 6.80 11.58
CA ASP A 97 9.97 5.79 11.85
C ASP A 97 9.88 4.63 10.85
N ALA A 98 8.67 4.12 10.57
CA ALA A 98 8.45 3.07 9.58
C ALA A 98 8.85 3.49 8.15
N GLU A 99 8.62 4.75 7.77
CA GLU A 99 9.05 5.30 6.48
C GLU A 99 10.59 5.33 6.37
N ARG A 100 11.28 5.74 7.45
CA ARG A 100 12.75 5.74 7.51
C ARG A 100 13.32 4.32 7.42
N ASP A 101 12.75 3.38 8.15
CA ASP A 101 13.21 1.98 8.14
C ASP A 101 12.99 1.32 6.77
N SER A 102 11.84 1.59 6.13
CA SER A 102 11.56 1.13 4.76
C SER A 102 12.57 1.68 3.76
N SER A 103 12.88 2.98 3.83
CA SER A 103 13.88 3.61 2.96
C SER A 103 15.28 2.98 3.14
N ARG A 104 15.70 2.75 4.39
CA ARG A 104 16.97 2.07 4.69
C ARG A 104 16.99 0.63 4.17
N ALA A 105 15.89 -0.10 4.30
CA ALA A 105 15.78 -1.47 3.79
C ALA A 105 15.89 -1.50 2.25
N ALA A 106 15.19 -0.59 1.55
CA ALA A 106 15.26 -0.45 0.10
C ALA A 106 16.68 -0.10 -0.37
N GLU A 107 17.37 0.81 0.32
CA GLU A 107 18.76 1.17 0.01
C GLU A 107 19.72 -0.03 0.13
N ARG A 108 19.56 -0.83 1.20
CA ARG A 108 20.36 -2.05 1.41
C ARG A 108 20.10 -3.08 0.32
N LEU A 109 18.85 -3.30 -0.05
CA LEU A 109 18.46 -4.20 -1.13
C LEU A 109 19.07 -3.76 -2.46
N MET A 110 18.98 -2.46 -2.78
CA MET A 110 19.56 -1.91 -4.01
C MET A 110 21.08 -2.13 -4.07
N LYS A 111 21.80 -1.90 -2.96
CA LYS A 111 23.25 -2.16 -2.87
C LYS A 111 23.59 -3.63 -3.11
N VAL A 112 22.80 -4.56 -2.57
CA VAL A 112 23.01 -6.01 -2.78
C VAL A 112 22.77 -6.40 -4.24
N LEU A 113 21.70 -5.89 -4.85
CA LEU A 113 21.37 -6.16 -6.26
C LEU A 113 22.47 -5.64 -7.20
N LEU A 114 22.95 -4.41 -7.00
CA LEU A 114 24.03 -3.83 -7.80
C LEU A 114 25.34 -4.62 -7.66
N LYS A 115 25.69 -5.07 -6.45
CA LYS A 115 26.86 -5.93 -6.23
C LYS A 115 26.73 -7.26 -6.97
N LYS A 116 25.55 -7.89 -6.91
CA LYS A 116 25.28 -9.15 -7.62
C LYS A 116 25.43 -8.97 -9.14
N GLU A 117 24.90 -7.89 -9.69
CA GLU A 117 25.00 -7.57 -11.11
C GLU A 117 26.46 -7.33 -11.54
N ALA A 118 27.22 -6.55 -10.75
CA ALA A 118 28.63 -6.28 -11.02
C ALA A 118 29.48 -7.56 -11.02
N VAL A 119 29.27 -8.46 -10.04
CA VAL A 119 29.95 -9.76 -9.98
C VAL A 119 29.58 -10.63 -11.19
N GLY A 120 28.30 -10.67 -11.56
CA GLY A 120 27.83 -11.38 -12.75
C GLY A 120 28.48 -10.87 -14.04
N ALA A 121 28.62 -9.56 -14.20
CA ALA A 121 29.24 -8.94 -15.38
C ALA A 121 30.76 -9.19 -15.47
N VAL A 122 31.45 -9.38 -14.34
CA VAL A 122 32.89 -9.74 -14.32
C VAL A 122 33.07 -11.23 -14.61
N LEU A 123 32.35 -12.11 -13.91
CA LEU A 123 32.42 -13.55 -14.14
C LEU A 123 31.94 -13.94 -15.54
N GLY A 124 30.94 -13.23 -16.09
CA GLY A 124 30.51 -13.39 -17.47
C GLY A 124 31.63 -13.05 -18.47
N ARG A 125 32.37 -11.96 -18.24
CA ARG A 125 33.54 -11.58 -19.06
C ARG A 125 34.69 -12.57 -18.92
N GLU A 126 34.92 -13.13 -17.74
CA GLU A 126 35.95 -14.17 -17.54
C GLU A 126 35.61 -15.47 -18.26
N ARG A 127 34.32 -15.85 -18.32
CA ARG A 127 33.85 -17.03 -19.03
C ARG A 127 34.08 -16.93 -20.54
N TRP A 128 33.88 -15.75 -21.12
CA TRP A 128 34.20 -15.46 -22.53
C TRP A 128 35.73 -15.42 -22.76
N ARG A 129 36.49 -14.75 -21.90
CA ARG A 129 37.96 -14.65 -22.02
C ARG A 129 38.69 -15.99 -21.88
N ARG A 130 38.15 -16.95 -21.10
CA ARG A 130 38.68 -18.32 -21.01
C ARG A 130 38.43 -19.19 -22.25
N GLN A 131 37.40 -18.88 -23.05
CA GLN A 131 37.10 -19.61 -24.28
C GLN A 131 37.89 -19.07 -25.49
N GLU A 132 38.35 -17.82 -25.44
CA GLU A 132 39.17 -17.17 -26.48
C GLU A 132 40.69 -17.33 -26.30
N SER A 133 41.16 -18.29 -25.50
CA SER A 133 42.61 -18.61 -25.43
C SER A 133 42.92 -19.84 -26.30
N PRO A 134 43.20 -19.69 -27.62
CA PRO A 134 43.77 -20.76 -28.40
C PRO A 134 45.25 -20.94 -28.01
N THR A 135 45.59 -22.19 -27.75
CA THR A 135 46.95 -22.74 -27.67
C THR A 135 47.92 -22.07 -28.65
N ARG A 136 48.89 -21.33 -28.12
CA ARG A 136 50.17 -21.09 -28.80
C ARG A 136 51.05 -22.30 -28.49
N ASP A 137 51.15 -23.25 -29.40
CA ASP A 137 52.27 -24.19 -29.49
C ASP A 137 52.38 -24.77 -30.91
N GLY A 138 53.59 -24.74 -31.46
CA GLY A 138 53.98 -25.21 -32.81
C GLY A 138 54.01 -24.06 -33.83
N VAL A 139 55.11 -23.71 -34.51
CA VAL A 139 56.19 -24.53 -35.05
C VAL A 139 57.43 -23.63 -35.24
N LEU A 140 58.57 -24.01 -34.64
CA LEU A 140 59.90 -23.59 -35.09
C LEU A 140 60.24 -24.44 -36.31
N GLY A 141 60.22 -23.83 -37.49
CA GLY A 141 60.66 -24.44 -38.74
C GLY A 141 61.98 -23.82 -39.21
N SER A 142 62.95 -24.71 -39.45
CA SER A 142 64.22 -24.59 -40.19
C SER A 142 65.29 -23.65 -39.66
#